data_AF-A0A151A0M2-F1
#
_entry.id   AF-A0A151A0M2-F1
#
_cell.length_a   1.000
_cell.length_b   1.000
_cell.length_c   1.000
_cell.angle_alpha   90.00
_cell.angle_beta   90.00
_cell.angle_gamma   90.00
#
_symmetry.space_group_name_H-M   'P 1'
#
loop_
_entity.id
_entity.type
_entity.pdbx_description
1 polymer ?
#
loop_
_entity_poly.entity_id
_entity_poly.type
_entity_poly.pdbx_seq_one_letter_code
_entity_poly.pdbx_strand_id
1 'polypeptide(L)'
;MRKLPLLFAAFMLSGNLAVADLKVALADVNVIFENSSEASALMEDIKARQSIVREKFISTRAAIEEKYKELEKQRDVLSKEAFDEKAKALSTEVSSAEKDAAKSASQIENDYMSRVEEIGKKVKSFVDDYAVKEKFDLVLNANQVLYHSPTVVDITGELVARLNAGESRIESNSMSSEIKSDSNGSSSKPGESKKKSSKSNKK
;
A
#
# COMPACT_ATOMS: atom_id res chain seq x y z
N MET A 1 23.22 43.86 70.84
CA MET A 1 23.57 42.42 70.81
C MET A 1 22.45 41.68 70.06
N ARG A 2 22.52 41.55 68.73
CA ARG A 2 22.95 40.34 68.00
C ARG A 2 22.35 39.04 68.56
N LYS A 3 21.25 38.55 67.96
CA LYS A 3 21.10 37.20 67.37
C LYS A 3 19.92 37.21 66.35
N LEU A 4 20.19 36.64 65.18
CA LEU A 4 19.31 36.31 64.04
C LEU A 4 19.81 34.91 63.58
N PRO A 5 19.10 34.09 62.80
CA PRO A 5 17.68 33.66 62.78
C PRO A 5 17.57 32.11 62.88
N LEU A 6 16.36 31.55 62.90
CA LEU A 6 16.09 30.28 62.20
C LEU A 6 14.64 30.26 61.73
N LEU A 7 14.48 30.67 60.48
CA LEU A 7 13.25 30.73 59.71
C LEU A 7 12.97 29.29 59.23
N PHE A 8 12.01 28.62 59.85
CA PHE A 8 11.61 27.25 59.54
C PHE A 8 10.73 27.26 58.29
N ALA A 9 11.34 27.44 57.12
CA ALA A 9 10.68 27.26 55.83
C ALA A 9 10.54 25.77 55.54
N ALA A 10 9.48 25.14 56.08
CA ALA A 10 9.00 23.85 55.63
C ALA A 10 8.32 24.04 54.27
N PHE A 11 9.11 24.05 53.20
CA PHE A 11 8.61 23.96 51.83
C PHE A 11 8.02 22.55 51.66
N MET A 12 6.70 22.45 51.81
CA MET A 12 5.91 21.29 51.40
C MET A 12 6.09 21.07 49.90
N LEU A 13 7.09 20.25 49.55
CA LEU A 13 7.22 19.68 48.23
C LEU A 13 6.13 18.62 48.08
N SER A 14 4.89 19.05 47.90
CA SER A 14 3.81 18.21 47.39
C SER A 14 4.16 17.88 45.95
N GLY A 15 4.96 16.85 45.75
CA GLY A 15 5.17 16.26 44.44
C GLY A 15 3.81 15.81 43.91
N ASN A 16 3.27 16.51 42.92
CA ASN A 16 2.27 15.91 42.05
C ASN A 16 2.96 14.72 41.39
N LEU A 17 2.73 13.52 41.89
CA LEU A 17 2.92 12.31 41.12
C LEU A 17 1.89 12.38 40.00
N ALA A 18 2.24 13.04 38.90
CA ALA A 18 1.57 12.86 37.64
C ALA A 18 1.86 11.41 37.22
N VAL A 19 1.04 10.49 37.72
CA VAL A 19 0.93 9.17 37.11
C VAL A 19 0.36 9.46 35.72
N ALA A 20 1.22 9.45 34.72
CA ALA A 20 0.80 9.58 33.34
C ALA A 20 -0.13 8.39 33.05
N ASP A 21 -1.42 8.66 33.00
CA ASP A 21 -2.41 7.64 32.72
C ASP A 21 -2.28 7.27 31.23
N LEU A 22 -1.97 6.00 30.96
CA LEU A 22 -1.70 5.52 29.61
C LEU A 22 -3.00 5.52 28.82
N LYS A 23 -3.09 6.35 27.77
CA LYS A 23 -4.29 6.43 26.92
C LYS A 23 -4.25 5.31 25.88
N VAL A 24 -4.92 4.20 26.21
CA VAL A 24 -5.03 3.03 25.33
C VAL A 24 -6.38 3.02 24.60
N ALA A 25 -6.36 2.66 23.31
CA ALA A 25 -7.56 2.39 22.51
C ALA A 25 -7.48 1.06 21.77
N LEU A 26 -8.63 0.58 21.31
CA LEU A 26 -8.75 -0.57 20.42
C LEU A 26 -9.19 -0.12 19.02
N ALA A 27 -8.63 -0.74 17.99
CA ALA A 27 -9.09 -0.56 16.61
C ALA A 27 -9.04 -1.89 15.86
N ASP A 28 -10.12 -2.26 15.19
CA ASP A 28 -10.11 -3.39 14.27
C ASP A 28 -9.66 -2.91 12.88
N VAL A 29 -8.39 -3.18 12.58
CA VAL A 29 -7.77 -2.79 11.30
C VAL A 29 -8.41 -3.53 10.12
N ASN A 30 -8.93 -4.75 10.32
CA ASN A 30 -9.59 -5.50 9.26
C ASN A 30 -10.92 -4.83 8.90
N VAL A 31 -11.72 -4.45 9.90
CA VAL A 31 -12.98 -3.73 9.68
C VAL A 31 -12.73 -2.39 8.98
N ILE A 32 -11.70 -1.64 9.40
CA ILE A 32 -11.35 -0.37 8.76
C ILE A 32 -10.93 -0.59 7.30
N PHE A 33 -10.12 -1.60 7.04
CA PHE A 33 -9.72 -1.98 5.69
C PHE A 33 -10.92 -2.36 4.82
N GLU A 34 -11.77 -3.28 5.29
CA GLU A 34 -12.94 -3.80 4.56
C GLU A 34 -13.95 -2.69 4.22
N ASN A 35 -14.09 -1.71 5.10
CA ASN A 35 -15.00 -0.58 4.89
C ASN A 35 -14.38 0.59 4.13
N SER A 36 -13.15 0.45 3.63
CA SER A 36 -12.52 1.47 2.79
C SER A 36 -13.06 1.44 1.36
N SER A 37 -13.16 2.63 0.76
CA SER A 37 -13.58 2.78 -0.64
C SER A 37 -12.62 2.06 -1.60
N GLU A 38 -11.33 2.07 -1.27
CA GLU A 38 -10.25 1.48 -2.04
C GLU A 38 -10.30 -0.05 -2.00
N ALA A 39 -10.59 -0.66 -0.85
CA ALA A 39 -10.77 -2.11 -0.76
C ALA A 39 -12.03 -2.56 -1.50
N SER A 40 -13.12 -1.81 -1.39
CA SER A 40 -14.34 -2.07 -2.15
C SER A 40 -14.10 -2.03 -3.66
N ALA A 41 -13.43 -0.99 -4.14
CA ALA A 41 -13.05 -0.85 -5.55
C ALA A 41 -12.09 -1.94 -6.02
N LEU A 42 -11.13 -2.35 -5.19
CA LEU A 42 -10.25 -3.51 -5.47
C LEU A 42 -11.07 -4.78 -5.66
N MET A 43 -12.05 -5.04 -4.78
CA MET A 43 -12.87 -6.25 -4.86
C MET A 43 -13.74 -6.28 -6.13
N GLU A 44 -14.33 -5.14 -6.50
CA GLU A 44 -15.09 -5.01 -7.75
C GLU A 44 -14.22 -5.26 -9.00
N ASP A 45 -13.03 -4.67 -9.03
CA ASP A 45 -12.08 -4.81 -10.12
C ASP A 45 -11.54 -6.24 -10.25
N ILE A 46 -11.23 -6.92 -9.13
CA ILE A 46 -10.86 -8.34 -9.12
C ILE A 46 -12.00 -9.19 -9.65
N LYS A 47 -13.23 -8.96 -9.19
CA LYS A 47 -14.42 -9.71 -9.63
C LYS A 47 -14.66 -9.53 -11.14
N ALA A 48 -14.52 -8.31 -11.66
CA ALA A 48 -14.65 -8.02 -13.07
C ALA A 48 -13.60 -8.78 -13.91
N ARG A 49 -12.33 -8.70 -13.51
CA ARG A 49 -11.23 -9.39 -14.19
C ARG A 49 -11.39 -10.90 -14.16
N GLN A 50 -11.81 -11.47 -13.03
CA GLN A 50 -12.14 -12.89 -12.94
C GLN A 50 -13.28 -13.28 -13.89
N SER A 51 -14.31 -12.45 -14.06
CA SER A 51 -15.39 -12.72 -15.02
C SER A 51 -14.88 -12.78 -16.44
N ILE A 52 -14.08 -11.79 -16.84
CA ILE A 52 -13.49 -11.73 -18.19
C ILE A 52 -12.63 -12.98 -18.46
N VAL A 53 -11.80 -13.39 -17.49
CA VAL A 53 -10.97 -14.60 -17.64
C VAL A 53 -11.84 -15.86 -17.74
N ARG A 54 -12.90 -15.98 -16.92
CA ARG A 54 -13.83 -17.11 -16.99
C ARG A 54 -14.54 -17.19 -18.34
N GLU A 55 -15.07 -16.07 -18.83
CA GLU A 55 -15.77 -15.99 -20.11
C GLU A 55 -14.84 -16.36 -21.28
N LYS A 56 -13.61 -15.81 -21.26
CA LYS A 56 -12.58 -16.17 -22.25
C LYS A 56 -12.28 -17.67 -22.21
N PHE A 57 -12.10 -18.25 -21.02
CA PHE A 57 -11.81 -19.67 -20.87
C PHE A 57 -12.95 -20.56 -21.41
N ILE A 58 -14.20 -20.21 -21.11
CA ILE A 58 -15.38 -20.92 -21.63
C ILE A 58 -15.41 -20.85 -23.16
N SER A 59 -15.21 -19.67 -23.75
CA SER A 59 -15.19 -19.48 -25.21
C SER A 59 -14.06 -20.26 -25.87
N THR A 60 -12.84 -20.20 -25.32
CA THR A 60 -11.69 -20.98 -25.83
C THR A 60 -11.96 -22.48 -25.76
N ARG A 61 -12.54 -22.97 -24.66
CA ARG A 61 -12.90 -24.39 -24.53
C ARG A 61 -13.91 -24.83 -25.59
N ALA A 62 -14.96 -24.04 -25.82
CA ALA A 62 -15.96 -24.33 -26.84
C ALA A 62 -15.33 -24.38 -28.25
N ALA A 63 -14.46 -23.42 -28.58
CA ALA A 63 -13.77 -23.40 -29.87
C ALA A 63 -12.85 -24.62 -30.08
N ILE A 64 -12.13 -25.04 -29.03
CA ILE A 64 -11.30 -26.25 -29.06
C ILE A 64 -12.17 -27.50 -29.25
N GLU A 65 -13.32 -27.59 -28.56
CA GLU A 65 -14.25 -28.71 -28.70
C GLU A 65 -14.81 -28.82 -30.12
N GLU A 66 -15.16 -27.70 -30.75
CA GLU A 66 -15.59 -27.67 -32.15
C GLU A 66 -14.48 -28.14 -33.10
N LYS A 67 -13.23 -27.72 -32.87
CA LYS A 67 -12.06 -28.18 -33.64
C LYS A 67 -11.83 -29.69 -33.48
N TYR A 68 -12.04 -30.25 -32.28
CA TYR A 68 -11.97 -31.69 -32.06
C TYR A 68 -13.03 -32.43 -32.88
N LYS A 69 -14.29 -31.99 -32.82
CA LYS A 69 -15.40 -32.58 -33.60
C LYS A 69 -15.14 -32.52 -35.09
N GLU A 70 -14.59 -31.41 -35.59
CA GLU A 70 -14.27 -31.25 -37.00
C GLU A 70 -13.11 -32.15 -37.43
N LEU A 71 -12.05 -32.25 -36.62
CA LEU A 71 -10.94 -33.17 -36.88
C LEU A 71 -11.41 -34.63 -36.91
N GLU A 72 -12.32 -35.01 -36.01
CA GLU A 72 -12.89 -36.35 -35.96
C GLU A 72 -13.68 -36.69 -37.24
N LYS A 73 -14.50 -35.77 -37.76
CA LYS A 73 -15.21 -35.94 -39.05
C LYS A 73 -14.26 -36.10 -40.23
N GLN A 74 -13.09 -35.47 -40.18
CA GLN A 74 -12.10 -35.50 -41.25
C GLN A 74 -11.19 -36.73 -41.19
N ARG A 75 -11.34 -37.60 -40.18
CA ARG A 75 -10.49 -38.77 -39.95
C ARG A 75 -10.37 -39.71 -41.16
N ASP A 76 -11.48 -39.96 -41.84
CA ASP A 76 -11.53 -40.89 -42.98
C ASP A 76 -11.17 -40.22 -44.32
N VAL A 77 -11.04 -38.89 -44.33
CA VAL A 77 -10.78 -38.08 -45.54
C VAL A 77 -9.32 -37.61 -45.61
N LEU A 78 -8.69 -37.37 -44.45
CA LEU A 78 -7.30 -36.92 -44.37
C LEU A 78 -6.32 -38.08 -44.51
N SER A 79 -5.12 -37.79 -45.03
CA SER A 79 -4.00 -38.71 -44.85
C SER A 79 -3.62 -38.82 -43.38
N LYS A 80 -2.98 -39.94 -43.01
CA LYS A 80 -2.52 -40.16 -41.64
C LYS A 80 -1.61 -39.03 -41.15
N GLU A 81 -0.69 -38.58 -41.99
CA GLU A 81 0.26 -37.51 -41.66
C GLU A 81 -0.46 -36.17 -41.43
N ALA A 82 -1.43 -35.81 -42.27
CA ALA A 82 -2.20 -34.57 -42.14
C ALA A 82 -3.10 -34.60 -40.90
N PHE A 83 -3.66 -35.76 -40.56
CA PHE A 83 -4.44 -35.94 -39.34
C PHE A 83 -3.55 -35.78 -38.09
N ASP A 84 -2.40 -36.47 -38.05
CA ASP A 84 -1.45 -36.43 -36.93
C ASP A 84 -0.92 -35.00 -36.69
N GLU A 85 -0.64 -34.24 -37.76
CA GLU A 85 -0.22 -32.84 -37.66
C GLU A 85 -1.32 -31.96 -37.04
N LYS A 86 -2.57 -32.06 -37.52
CA LYS A 86 -3.70 -31.32 -36.96
C LYS A 86 -3.97 -31.70 -35.51
N ALA A 87 -3.90 -32.99 -35.16
CA ALA A 87 -4.07 -33.46 -33.80
C ALA A 87 -3.00 -32.89 -32.85
N LYS A 88 -1.74 -32.82 -33.31
CA LYS A 88 -0.64 -32.21 -32.56
C LYS A 88 -0.82 -30.70 -32.39
N ALA A 89 -1.27 -30.00 -33.42
CA ALA A 89 -1.57 -28.58 -33.34
C ALA A 89 -2.70 -28.30 -32.31
N LEU A 90 -3.77 -29.10 -32.33
CA LEU A 90 -4.88 -28.97 -31.40
C LEU A 90 -4.47 -29.28 -29.95
N SER A 91 -3.64 -30.31 -29.74
CA SER A 91 -3.04 -30.61 -28.43
C SER A 91 -2.17 -29.45 -27.91
N THR A 92 -1.41 -28.81 -28.80
CA THR A 92 -0.63 -27.61 -28.45
C THR A 92 -1.53 -26.43 -28.06
N GLU A 93 -2.65 -26.25 -28.76
CA GLU A 93 -3.64 -25.21 -28.46
C GLU A 93 -4.27 -25.43 -27.08
N VAL A 94 -4.64 -26.67 -26.73
CA VAL A 94 -5.13 -27.03 -25.38
C VAL A 94 -4.09 -26.67 -24.32
N SER A 95 -2.83 -27.09 -24.50
CA SER A 95 -1.78 -26.80 -23.53
C SER A 95 -1.52 -25.28 -23.39
N SER A 96 -1.63 -24.53 -24.48
CA SER A 96 -1.51 -23.07 -24.44
C SER A 96 -2.68 -22.44 -23.67
N ALA A 97 -3.91 -22.88 -23.91
CA ALA A 97 -5.10 -22.37 -23.23
C ALA A 97 -5.03 -22.62 -21.71
N GLU A 98 -4.57 -23.80 -21.29
CA GLU A 98 -4.35 -24.12 -19.87
C GLU A 98 -3.28 -23.23 -19.23
N LYS A 99 -2.15 -23.01 -19.91
CA LYS A 99 -1.08 -22.12 -19.44
C LYS A 99 -1.56 -20.67 -19.33
N ASP A 100 -2.32 -20.20 -20.30
CA ASP A 100 -2.86 -18.84 -20.30
C ASP A 100 -3.88 -18.63 -19.16
N ALA A 101 -4.71 -19.64 -18.88
CA ALA A 101 -5.64 -19.61 -17.75
C ALA A 101 -4.89 -19.57 -16.41
N ALA A 102 -3.89 -20.44 -16.23
CA ALA A 102 -3.06 -20.46 -15.02
C ALA A 102 -2.30 -19.13 -14.82
N LYS A 103 -1.72 -18.60 -15.90
CA LYS A 103 -1.04 -17.30 -15.88
C LYS A 103 -1.99 -16.16 -15.49
N SER A 104 -3.18 -16.13 -16.07
CA SER A 104 -4.18 -15.09 -15.78
C SER A 104 -4.63 -15.16 -14.31
N ALA A 105 -4.87 -16.38 -13.78
CA ALA A 105 -5.21 -16.56 -12.38
C ALA A 105 -4.08 -16.08 -11.45
N SER A 106 -2.83 -16.45 -11.73
CA SER A 106 -1.67 -16.00 -10.96
C SER A 106 -1.48 -14.47 -11.02
N GLN A 107 -1.72 -13.84 -12.16
CA GLN A 107 -1.62 -12.38 -12.30
C GLN A 107 -2.68 -11.65 -11.45
N ILE A 108 -3.92 -12.14 -11.46
CA ILE A 108 -5.00 -11.58 -10.63
C ILE A 108 -4.65 -11.71 -9.14
N GLU A 109 -4.15 -12.87 -8.72
CA GLU A 109 -3.77 -13.12 -7.33
C GLU A 109 -2.61 -12.22 -6.88
N ASN A 110 -1.56 -12.12 -7.69
CA ASN A 110 -0.41 -11.28 -7.37
C ASN A 110 -0.79 -9.79 -7.29
N ASP A 111 -1.64 -9.31 -8.21
CA ASP A 111 -2.15 -7.94 -8.18
C ASP A 111 -3.01 -7.69 -6.95
N TYR A 112 -3.90 -8.64 -6.60
CA TYR A 112 -4.69 -8.56 -5.39
C TYR A 112 -3.79 -8.43 -4.15
N MET A 113 -2.82 -9.32 -3.98
CA MET A 113 -1.92 -9.29 -2.82
C MET A 113 -1.12 -7.98 -2.74
N SER A 114 -0.57 -7.51 -3.85
CA SER A 114 0.15 -6.23 -3.90
C SER A 114 -0.73 -5.05 -3.51
N ARG A 115 -1.98 -5.02 -3.97
CA ARG A 115 -2.90 -3.92 -3.70
C ARG A 115 -3.47 -3.97 -2.29
N VAL A 116 -3.74 -5.16 -1.76
CA VAL A 116 -4.10 -5.36 -0.34
C VAL A 116 -2.98 -4.82 0.56
N GLU A 117 -1.72 -5.12 0.25
CA GLU A 117 -0.58 -4.61 1.01
C GLU A 117 -0.51 -3.07 0.96
N GLU A 118 -0.69 -2.47 -0.22
CA GLU A 118 -0.69 -1.01 -0.39
C GLU A 118 -1.82 -0.34 0.40
N ILE A 119 -3.04 -0.86 0.29
CA ILE A 119 -4.20 -0.35 1.03
C ILE A 119 -3.99 -0.54 2.53
N GLY A 120 -3.47 -1.68 2.97
CA GLY A 120 -3.14 -1.95 4.37
C GLY A 120 -2.13 -0.94 4.95
N LYS A 121 -1.10 -0.57 4.17
CA LYS A 121 -0.15 0.49 4.57
C LYS A 121 -0.83 1.86 4.72
N LYS A 122 -1.76 2.20 3.82
CA LYS A 122 -2.54 3.46 3.90
C LYS A 122 -3.45 3.48 5.12
N VAL A 123 -4.16 2.37 5.37
CA VAL A 123 -5.01 2.22 6.56
C VAL A 123 -4.17 2.35 7.83
N LYS A 124 -3.01 1.68 7.91
CA LYS A 124 -2.11 1.81 9.05
C LYS A 124 -1.68 3.26 9.25
N SER A 125 -1.23 3.94 8.20
CA SER A 125 -0.81 5.36 8.28
C SER A 125 -1.96 6.25 8.78
N PHE A 126 -3.18 6.00 8.30
CA PHE A 126 -4.37 6.72 8.75
C PHE A 126 -4.65 6.52 10.24
N VAL A 127 -4.53 5.28 10.75
CA VAL A 127 -4.67 4.97 12.18
C VAL A 127 -3.54 5.62 12.99
N ASP A 128 -2.30 5.58 12.52
CA ASP A 128 -1.15 6.21 13.18
C ASP A 128 -1.38 7.73 13.32
N ASP A 129 -1.80 8.40 12.23
CA ASP A 129 -2.07 9.85 12.23
C ASP A 129 -3.22 10.22 13.18
N TYR A 130 -4.28 9.42 13.18
CA TYR A 130 -5.39 9.60 14.11
C TYR A 130 -4.95 9.42 15.57
N ALA A 131 -4.16 8.37 15.85
CA ALA A 131 -3.65 8.09 17.18
C ALA A 131 -2.80 9.25 17.73
N VAL A 132 -1.92 9.82 16.89
CA VAL A 132 -1.10 10.98 17.23
C VAL A 132 -1.97 12.22 17.51
N LYS A 133 -2.93 12.51 16.63
CA LYS A 133 -3.84 13.67 16.78
C LYS A 133 -4.67 13.61 18.07
N GLU A 134 -5.19 12.43 18.37
CA GLU A 134 -5.99 12.18 19.57
C GLU A 134 -5.15 11.82 20.81
N LYS A 135 -3.81 11.84 20.69
CA LYS A 135 -2.86 11.60 21.79
C LYS A 135 -3.05 10.24 22.48
N PHE A 136 -3.32 9.20 21.71
CA PHE A 136 -3.27 7.82 22.20
C PHE A 136 -1.82 7.38 22.33
N ASP A 137 -1.49 6.72 23.44
CA ASP A 137 -0.15 6.15 23.66
C ASP A 137 -0.02 4.75 23.05
N LEU A 138 -1.16 4.04 22.91
CA LEU A 138 -1.21 2.70 22.38
C LEU A 138 -2.57 2.43 21.72
N VAL A 139 -2.55 1.92 20.50
CA VAL A 139 -3.72 1.35 19.83
C VAL A 139 -3.48 -0.14 19.63
N LEU A 140 -4.32 -0.98 20.22
CA LEU A 140 -4.27 -2.43 20.07
C LEU A 140 -5.25 -2.89 19.01
N ASN A 141 -4.89 -3.95 18.29
CA ASN A 141 -5.81 -4.55 17.34
C ASN A 141 -6.94 -5.27 18.10
N ALA A 142 -8.19 -4.84 17.88
CA ALA A 142 -9.35 -5.38 18.61
C ALA A 142 -9.49 -6.89 18.44
N ASN A 143 -9.13 -7.44 17.27
CA ASN A 143 -9.19 -8.87 16.97
C ASN A 143 -8.23 -9.75 17.79
N GLN A 144 -7.24 -9.14 18.45
CA GLN A 144 -6.24 -9.81 19.30
C GLN A 144 -6.52 -9.63 20.79
N VAL A 145 -7.51 -8.81 21.16
CA VAL A 145 -7.85 -8.52 22.55
C VAL A 145 -9.04 -9.37 22.98
N LEU A 146 -8.81 -10.31 23.89
CA LEU A 146 -9.87 -11.17 24.43
C LEU A 146 -10.79 -10.45 25.42
N TYR A 147 -10.25 -9.49 26.16
CA TYR A 147 -10.98 -8.69 27.15
C TYR A 147 -10.26 -7.36 27.36
N HIS A 148 -11.02 -6.28 27.51
CA HIS A 148 -10.55 -4.98 27.95
C HIS A 148 -11.55 -4.39 28.95
N SER A 149 -11.08 -3.49 29.82
CA SER A 149 -11.99 -2.75 30.70
C SER A 149 -12.86 -1.78 29.88
N PRO A 150 -14.04 -1.39 30.39
CA PRO A 150 -14.90 -0.38 29.74
C PRO A 150 -14.25 1.01 29.58
N THR A 151 -13.15 1.26 30.28
CA THR A 151 -12.36 2.49 30.16
C THR A 151 -11.52 2.55 28.89
N VAL A 152 -11.20 1.40 28.28
CA VAL A 152 -10.51 1.34 26.99
C VAL A 152 -11.56 1.50 25.89
N VAL A 153 -11.41 2.55 25.09
CA VAL A 153 -12.36 2.90 24.03
C VAL A 153 -12.00 2.16 22.75
N ASP A 154 -13.03 1.63 22.09
CA ASP A 154 -12.92 1.13 20.72
C ASP A 154 -13.20 2.29 19.74
N ILE A 155 -12.19 2.64 18.93
CA ILE A 155 -12.23 3.73 17.95
C ILE A 155 -12.52 3.24 16.53
N THR A 156 -12.80 1.95 16.31
CA THR A 156 -13.01 1.34 14.99
C THR A 156 -14.09 2.05 14.18
N GLY A 157 -15.28 2.25 14.78
CA GLY A 157 -16.40 2.87 14.09
C GLY A 157 -16.13 4.34 13.70
N GLU A 158 -15.41 5.07 14.54
CA GLU A 158 -15.01 6.45 14.26
C GLU A 158 -14.00 6.52 13.11
N LEU A 159 -13.00 5.63 13.13
CA LEU A 159 -11.99 5.52 12.07
C LEU A 159 -12.64 5.17 10.72
N VAL A 160 -13.59 4.23 10.69
CA VAL A 160 -14.37 3.90 9.48
C VAL A 160 -15.13 5.11 8.96
N ALA A 161 -15.80 5.86 9.83
CA ALA A 161 -16.57 7.04 9.44
C ALA A 161 -15.66 8.13 8.83
N ARG A 162 -14.52 8.39 9.47
CA ARG A 162 -13.54 9.41 9.03
C ARG A 162 -12.82 9.03 7.74
N LEU A 163 -12.47 7.74 7.58
CA LEU A 163 -11.87 7.23 6.36
C LEU A 163 -12.78 7.48 5.16
N ASN A 164 -14.07 7.17 5.30
CA ASN A 164 -15.07 7.36 4.26
C ASN A 164 -15.46 8.82 4.02
N ALA A 165 -15.31 9.69 5.02
CA ALA A 165 -15.51 11.14 4.87
C ALA A 165 -14.37 11.85 4.11
N GLY A 166 -13.27 11.15 3.78
CA GLY A 166 -12.15 11.72 3.03
C GLY A 166 -11.24 12.64 3.86
N GLU A 167 -11.30 12.58 5.19
CA GLU A 167 -10.49 13.40 6.11
C GLU A 167 -8.99 13.05 6.11
N SER A 168 -8.57 12.03 5.35
CA SER A 168 -7.17 11.63 5.14
C SER A 168 -6.32 12.64 4.34
N ARG A 169 -6.82 13.85 4.02
CA ARG A 169 -6.25 14.72 2.98
C ARG A 169 -5.57 16.01 3.45
N ILE A 170 -5.12 16.11 4.70
CA ILE A 170 -4.33 17.26 5.21
C ILE A 170 -3.30 16.67 6.20
N GLU A 171 -1.99 16.52 5.89
CA GLU A 171 -0.96 17.56 5.75
C GLU A 171 0.32 17.01 5.05
N SER A 172 0.46 17.13 3.72
CA SER A 172 1.75 16.85 3.04
C SER A 172 2.17 17.99 2.10
N ASN A 173 1.71 19.22 2.32
CA ASN A 173 2.04 20.35 1.45
C ASN A 173 2.48 21.63 2.18
N SER A 174 3.09 21.54 3.37
CA SER A 174 3.59 22.72 4.11
C SER A 174 5.09 22.73 4.42
N MET A 175 5.93 21.96 3.73
CA MET A 175 7.39 22.10 3.83
C MET A 175 8.08 22.02 2.46
N SER A 176 7.83 22.97 1.57
CA SER A 176 8.65 23.18 0.36
C SER A 176 8.63 24.63 -0.18
N SER A 177 8.37 25.63 0.65
CA SER A 177 8.47 27.02 0.19
C SER A 177 8.85 27.99 1.29
N GLU A 178 10.12 28.01 1.66
CA GLU A 178 10.77 29.20 2.24
C GLU A 178 12.28 28.94 2.36
N ILE A 179 13.05 29.19 1.28
CA ILE A 179 14.30 29.98 1.28
C ILE A 179 14.55 30.44 -0.18
N LYS A 180 14.00 31.59 -0.55
CA LYS A 180 14.59 32.48 -1.58
C LYS A 180 14.23 33.93 -1.27
N SER A 181 15.19 34.62 -0.66
CA SER A 181 15.47 36.07 -0.73
C SER A 181 16.64 36.29 0.24
N ASP A 182 17.66 37.10 0.02
CA ASP A 182 18.10 37.93 -1.08
C ASP A 182 19.57 38.25 -0.80
N SER A 183 20.40 38.44 -1.83
CA SER A 183 21.05 39.73 -2.05
C SER A 183 22.03 39.68 -3.21
N ASN A 184 21.89 40.72 -4.01
CA ASN A 184 22.54 41.03 -5.27
C ASN A 184 23.71 41.99 -4.99
N GLY A 185 24.75 41.98 -5.83
CA GLY A 185 25.53 43.20 -6.10
C GLY A 185 27.05 43.18 -5.94
N SER A 186 27.71 43.11 -7.11
CA SER A 186 28.80 44.02 -7.53
C SER A 186 30.28 43.69 -7.24
N SER A 187 30.95 43.26 -8.32
CA SER A 187 32.20 43.81 -8.92
C SER A 187 33.46 44.00 -8.07
N SER A 188 34.54 43.29 -8.43
CA SER A 188 35.79 43.88 -8.97
C SER A 188 36.88 42.82 -9.23
N LYS A 189 37.29 42.66 -10.50
CA LYS A 189 38.68 42.31 -10.92
C LYS A 189 39.52 43.61 -10.94
N PRO A 190 40.87 43.64 -11.07
CA PRO A 190 41.76 42.61 -11.63
C PRO A 190 43.10 42.38 -10.88
N GLY A 191 43.78 41.27 -11.20
CA GLY A 191 45.16 40.99 -10.75
C GLY A 191 45.81 39.91 -11.63
N GLU A 192 46.81 40.33 -12.37
CA GLU A 192 47.54 39.65 -13.45
C GLU A 192 48.61 38.68 -12.92
N SER A 193 48.86 37.54 -13.61
CA SER A 193 50.21 37.01 -13.98
C SER A 193 50.24 35.50 -14.27
N LYS A 194 50.50 35.16 -15.55
CA LYS A 194 51.44 34.15 -16.11
C LYS A 194 51.69 32.84 -15.30
N LYS A 195 51.69 31.64 -15.88
CA LYS A 195 52.51 31.17 -17.02
C LYS A 195 52.27 29.66 -17.29
N LYS A 196 52.33 29.25 -18.57
CA LYS A 196 52.73 27.91 -19.11
C LYS A 196 51.81 26.70 -18.81
N SER A 197 51.65 25.69 -19.65
CA SER A 197 52.13 25.29 -20.99
C SER A 197 51.48 23.93 -21.29
N SER A 198 51.23 23.66 -22.57
CA SER A 198 51.18 22.33 -23.24
C SER A 198 50.21 21.26 -22.70
N LYS A 199 49.10 20.96 -23.38
CA LYS A 199 48.94 20.17 -24.63
C LYS A 199 49.34 18.69 -24.48
N SER A 200 48.44 17.82 -24.96
CA SER A 200 48.66 16.42 -25.39
C SER A 200 48.89 15.39 -24.29
N ASN A 201 48.44 14.14 -24.37
CA ASN A 201 47.54 13.42 -25.26
C ASN A 201 47.43 12.00 -24.66
N LYS A 202 46.31 11.32 -24.92
CA LYS A 202 46.25 9.91 -25.32
C LYS A 202 46.76 8.83 -24.35
N LYS A 203 45.83 8.02 -23.84
CA LYS A 203 45.51 6.72 -24.46
C LYS A 203 44.12 6.28 -24.06
#